data_AF-A0A366HCR2-F1
#
_entry.id   AF-A0A366HCR2-F1
#
_cell.length_a   1.000
_cell.length_b   1.000
_cell.length_c   1.000
_cell.angle_alpha   90.00
_cell.angle_beta   90.00
_cell.angle_gamma   90.00
#
_symmetry.space_group_name_H-M   'P 1'
#
loop_
_entity.id
_entity.type
_entity.pdbx_description
1 polymer ?
#
loop_
_entity_poly.entity_id
_entity_poly.type
_entity_poly.pdbx_seq_one_letter_code
_entity_poly.pdbx_strand_id
1 'polypeptide(L)'
;MNPNCADILFEERSPCAFTCYRELVEAANREPVAVVRDYDLTDAESTWDRITACEADVFGIDPRLLNALVYAHMRYEDMIGITDTEFMSFRGEERAAYPERFKGDGVYATDDAIAFMVLACRMPARQAIAWVCRVKIQQVRSDLIDDAVEAPGWALASYF
;
A
#
# COMPACT_ATOMS: atom_id res chain seq x y z
N MET A 1 -17.68 28.04 7.74
CA MET A 1 -16.56 27.09 7.91
C MET A 1 -15.60 27.34 6.77
N ASN A 2 -14.40 27.82 7.07
CA ASN A 2 -13.37 28.05 6.06
C ASN A 2 -12.68 26.70 5.82
N PRO A 3 -12.67 26.13 4.60
CA PRO A 3 -11.78 25.03 4.29
C PRO A 3 -10.35 25.51 4.49
N ASN A 4 -9.55 24.76 5.23
CA ASN A 4 -8.17 25.09 5.52
C ASN A 4 -7.41 25.12 4.19
N CYS A 5 -6.71 26.21 3.85
CA CYS A 5 -5.96 26.33 2.57
C CYS A 5 -4.96 25.19 2.32
N ALA A 6 -4.55 24.48 3.38
CA ALA A 6 -3.68 23.32 3.28
C ALA A 6 -4.38 22.09 2.67
N ASP A 7 -5.70 21.93 2.86
CA ASP A 7 -6.45 20.76 2.38
C ASP A 7 -6.76 20.84 0.87
N ILE A 8 -6.81 22.06 0.33
CA ILE A 8 -7.08 22.36 -1.09
C ILE A 8 -5.88 21.99 -1.98
N LEU A 9 -4.65 22.05 -1.47
CA LEU A 9 -3.44 21.87 -2.28
C LEU A 9 -3.11 20.40 -2.63
N PHE A 10 -3.69 19.41 -1.95
CA PHE A 10 -3.35 18.00 -2.14
C PHE A 10 -4.21 17.27 -3.17
N GLU A 11 -5.47 17.69 -3.34
CA GLU A 11 -6.40 17.12 -4.34
C GLU A 11 -6.04 17.50 -5.79
N GLU A 12 -5.25 18.57 -5.97
CA GLU A 12 -5.00 19.18 -7.28
C GLU A 12 -3.84 18.57 -8.06
N ARG A 13 -2.96 17.78 -7.44
CA ARG A 13 -1.72 17.36 -8.12
C ARG A 13 -1.95 16.27 -9.16
N SER A 14 -2.87 15.35 -8.89
CA SER A 14 -3.29 14.29 -9.83
C SER A 14 -4.80 14.02 -9.69
N PRO A 15 -5.64 14.93 -10.19
CA PRO A 15 -7.09 14.92 -9.93
C PRO A 15 -7.80 13.74 -10.61
N CYS A 16 -7.35 13.30 -11.79
CA CYS A 16 -7.99 12.20 -12.52
C CYS A 16 -7.73 10.88 -11.79
N ALA A 17 -6.46 10.62 -11.43
CA ALA A 17 -6.10 9.42 -10.70
C ALA A 17 -6.75 9.38 -9.29
N PHE A 18 -6.85 10.52 -8.61
CA PHE A 18 -7.53 10.59 -7.31
C PHE A 18 -9.04 10.35 -7.43
N THR A 19 -9.68 10.84 -8.51
CA THR A 19 -11.09 10.57 -8.77
C THR A 19 -11.32 9.09 -9.03
N CYS A 20 -10.51 8.47 -9.90
CA CYS A 20 -10.54 7.03 -10.15
C CYS A 20 -10.35 6.21 -8.87
N TYR A 21 -9.36 6.58 -8.05
CA TYR A 21 -9.12 5.96 -6.74
C TYR A 21 -10.37 6.00 -5.84
N ARG A 22 -11.04 7.15 -5.74
CA ARG A 22 -12.25 7.29 -4.93
C ARG A 22 -13.39 6.41 -5.45
N GLU A 23 -13.58 6.36 -6.76
CA GLU A 23 -14.63 5.56 -7.39
C GLU A 23 -14.42 4.06 -7.14
N LEU A 24 -13.18 3.59 -7.27
CA LEU A 24 -12.79 2.19 -6.99
C LEU A 24 -13.00 1.82 -5.52
N VAL A 25 -12.57 2.70 -4.60
CA VAL A 25 -12.77 2.49 -3.15
C VAL A 25 -14.26 2.46 -2.80
N GLU A 26 -15.05 3.39 -3.34
CA GLU A 26 -16.50 3.42 -3.10
C GLU A 26 -17.17 2.15 -3.64
N ALA A 27 -16.82 1.74 -4.87
CA ALA A 27 -17.35 0.53 -5.47
C ALA A 27 -17.02 -0.72 -4.63
N ALA A 28 -15.75 -0.88 -4.21
CA ALA A 28 -15.32 -2.02 -3.40
C ALA A 28 -15.96 -2.03 -2.01
N ASN A 29 -16.21 -0.86 -1.41
CA ASN A 29 -16.88 -0.74 -0.10
C ASN A 29 -18.39 -1.05 -0.14
N ARG A 30 -18.99 -1.27 -1.33
CA ARG A 30 -20.37 -1.75 -1.42
C ARG A 30 -20.51 -3.20 -0.96
N GLU A 31 -19.41 -3.94 -0.98
CA GLU A 31 -19.34 -5.29 -0.44
C GLU A 31 -18.71 -5.26 0.97
N PRO A 32 -19.18 -6.11 1.91
CA PRO A 32 -18.56 -6.21 3.22
C PRO A 32 -17.08 -6.62 3.08
N VAL A 33 -16.19 -5.92 3.80
CA VAL A 33 -14.77 -6.26 3.85
C VAL A 33 -14.61 -7.71 4.32
N ALA A 34 -14.14 -8.57 3.42
CA ALA A 34 -13.92 -9.98 3.71
C ALA A 34 -12.62 -10.16 4.50
N VAL A 35 -12.73 -10.19 5.83
CA VAL A 35 -11.62 -10.62 6.69
C VAL A 35 -11.56 -12.15 6.65
N VAL A 36 -10.50 -12.69 6.06
CA VAL A 36 -10.35 -14.13 5.82
C VAL A 36 -9.98 -14.84 7.13
N ARG A 37 -10.52 -16.04 7.35
CA ARG A 37 -10.25 -16.84 8.56
C ARG A 37 -9.01 -17.74 8.44
N ASP A 38 -8.54 -18.00 7.23
CA ASP A 38 -7.49 -18.98 6.95
C ASP A 38 -6.07 -18.45 7.15
N TYR A 39 -5.21 -19.34 7.67
CA TYR A 39 -3.82 -19.09 8.06
C TYR A 39 -2.82 -19.20 6.88
N ASP A 40 -3.30 -19.56 5.69
CA ASP A 40 -2.47 -19.88 4.51
C ASP A 40 -2.42 -18.74 3.46
N LEU A 41 -2.49 -17.47 3.88
CA LEU A 41 -2.13 -16.32 3.03
C LEU A 41 -0.61 -16.22 2.84
N THR A 42 0.02 -17.30 2.38
CA THR A 42 1.46 -17.35 2.11
C THR A 42 1.80 -16.93 0.69
N ASP A 43 0.82 -16.87 -0.21
CA ASP A 43 0.98 -16.44 -1.59
C ASP A 43 0.66 -14.94 -1.77
N ALA A 44 1.70 -14.13 -1.95
CA ALA A 44 1.60 -12.70 -2.23
C ALA A 44 1.06 -12.42 -3.62
N GLU A 45 1.14 -13.32 -4.60
CA GLU A 45 0.64 -13.03 -5.94
C GLU A 45 -0.89 -13.03 -5.98
N SER A 46 -1.53 -13.98 -5.28
CA SER A 46 -3.00 -14.15 -5.34
C SER A 46 -3.78 -13.59 -4.15
N THR A 47 -3.11 -13.23 -3.04
CA THR A 47 -3.80 -12.80 -1.81
C THR A 47 -3.22 -11.56 -1.13
N TRP A 48 -2.45 -10.74 -1.86
CA TRP A 48 -1.88 -9.52 -1.29
C TRP A 48 -2.92 -8.48 -0.87
N ASP A 49 -4.09 -8.48 -1.50
CA ASP A 49 -5.21 -7.57 -1.24
C ASP A 49 -6.09 -7.99 -0.05
N ARG A 50 -5.81 -9.16 0.55
CA ARG A 50 -6.59 -9.74 1.64
C ARG A 50 -5.87 -9.61 2.97
N ILE A 51 -6.64 -9.53 4.06
CA ILE A 51 -6.11 -9.63 5.43
C ILE A 51 -6.93 -10.61 6.27
N THR A 52 -6.24 -11.31 7.16
CA THR A 52 -6.86 -12.07 8.25
C THR A 52 -7.17 -11.17 9.44
N ALA A 53 -8.04 -11.64 10.34
CA ALA A 53 -8.33 -10.92 11.58
C ALA A 53 -7.08 -10.78 12.48
N CYS A 54 -6.21 -11.80 12.45
CA CYS A 54 -4.94 -11.79 13.17
C CYS A 54 -3.99 -10.72 12.60
N GLU A 55 -3.84 -10.65 11.27
CA GLU A 55 -3.02 -9.60 10.65
C GLU A 55 -3.57 -8.20 10.94
N ALA A 56 -4.89 -8.02 10.85
CA ALA A 56 -5.52 -6.75 11.18
C ALA A 56 -5.17 -6.29 12.61
N ASP A 57 -5.24 -7.21 13.58
CA ASP A 57 -4.92 -6.94 14.98
C ASP A 57 -3.41 -6.70 15.20
N VAL A 58 -2.55 -7.60 14.71
CA VAL A 58 -1.09 -7.54 14.90
C VAL A 58 -0.48 -6.29 14.25
N PHE A 59 -0.89 -5.95 13.03
CA PHE A 59 -0.41 -4.75 12.34
C PHE A 59 -1.17 -3.48 12.73
N GLY A 60 -2.27 -3.59 13.48
CA GLY A 60 -3.14 -2.46 13.81
C GLY A 60 -3.82 -1.83 12.59
N ILE A 61 -4.16 -2.65 11.58
CA ILE A 61 -4.87 -2.23 10.38
C ILE A 61 -6.38 -2.18 10.70
N ASP A 62 -7.01 -1.03 10.48
CA ASP A 62 -8.48 -0.93 10.56
C ASP A 62 -9.09 -1.59 9.32
N PRO A 63 -9.84 -2.70 9.46
CA PRO A 63 -10.41 -3.40 8.31
C PRO A 63 -11.30 -2.51 7.45
N ARG A 64 -11.90 -1.46 8.01
CA ARG A 64 -12.74 -0.50 7.26
C ARG A 64 -11.95 0.31 6.23
N LEU A 65 -10.63 0.33 6.34
CA LEU A 65 -9.73 1.00 5.41
C LEU A 65 -9.08 0.05 4.40
N LEU A 66 -9.37 -1.26 4.44
CA LEU A 66 -8.69 -2.26 3.61
C LEU A 66 -8.69 -1.88 2.13
N ASN A 67 -9.86 -1.68 1.54
CA ASN A 67 -9.99 -1.34 0.13
C ASN A 67 -9.23 -0.05 -0.22
N ALA A 68 -9.29 0.96 0.65
CA ALA A 68 -8.56 2.21 0.47
C ALA A 68 -7.04 1.99 0.50
N LEU A 69 -6.54 1.16 1.40
CA LEU A 69 -5.12 0.82 1.51
C LEU A 69 -4.63 0.03 0.28
N VAL A 70 -5.41 -0.96 -0.17
CA VAL A 70 -5.14 -1.77 -1.36
C VAL A 70 -4.99 -0.88 -2.59
N TYR A 71 -6.00 -0.05 -2.89
CA TYR A 71 -5.95 0.82 -4.07
C TYR A 71 -4.89 1.93 -3.95
N ALA A 72 -4.64 2.46 -2.75
CA ALA A 72 -3.60 3.47 -2.57
C ALA A 72 -2.19 2.91 -2.83
N HIS A 73 -1.97 1.65 -2.45
CA HIS A 73 -0.71 0.94 -2.68
C HIS A 73 -0.56 0.52 -4.15
N MET A 74 -1.61 -0.04 -4.76
CA MET A 74 -1.68 -0.35 -6.21
C MET A 74 -1.37 0.87 -7.06
N ARG A 75 -1.95 2.03 -6.70
CA ARG A 75 -1.71 3.30 -7.39
C ARG A 75 -0.23 3.70 -7.38
N TYR A 76 0.48 3.46 -6.28
CA TYR A 76 1.92 3.68 -6.22
C TYR A 76 2.69 2.67 -7.09
N GLU A 77 2.33 1.39 -7.05
CA GLU A 77 2.96 0.33 -7.86
C GLU A 77 2.80 0.58 -9.37
N ASP A 78 1.62 1.02 -9.80
CA ASP A 78 1.34 1.45 -11.17
C ASP A 78 2.15 2.70 -11.55
N MET A 79 2.26 3.69 -10.65
CA MET A 79 3.07 4.90 -10.88
C MET A 79 4.53 4.52 -11.17
N ILE A 80 5.11 3.59 -10.42
CA ILE A 80 6.50 3.14 -10.62
C ILE A 80 6.63 2.02 -11.66
N GLY A 81 5.53 1.50 -12.22
CA GLY A 81 5.56 0.49 -13.27
C GLY A 81 5.91 -0.93 -12.81
N ILE A 82 5.59 -1.27 -11.55
CA ILE A 82 5.62 -2.67 -11.08
C ILE A 82 4.40 -3.42 -11.58
N THR A 83 3.24 -2.76 -11.58
CA THR A 83 1.98 -3.28 -12.10
C THR A 83 1.50 -2.44 -13.27
N ASP A 84 0.59 -3.02 -14.06
CA ASP A 84 -0.14 -2.35 -15.14
C ASP A 84 -1.64 -2.64 -14.96
N THR A 85 -2.24 -2.10 -13.89
CA THR A 85 -3.64 -2.35 -13.51
C THR A 85 -4.51 -1.09 -13.68
N GLU A 86 -5.23 -0.68 -12.62
CA GLU A 86 -6.31 0.31 -12.66
C GLU A 86 -5.81 1.75 -12.89
N PHE A 87 -4.54 2.04 -12.56
CA PHE A 87 -3.96 3.37 -12.61
C PHE A 87 -2.93 3.55 -13.73
N MET A 88 -2.66 2.52 -14.54
CA MET A 88 -1.66 2.56 -15.62
C MET A 88 -1.83 3.78 -16.54
N SER A 89 -3.07 4.15 -16.88
CA SER A 89 -3.36 5.31 -17.75
C SER A 89 -2.97 6.66 -17.14
N PHE A 90 -2.79 6.74 -15.82
CA PHE A 90 -2.45 7.97 -15.10
C PHE A 90 -0.97 8.05 -14.71
N ARG A 91 -0.15 7.04 -15.02
CA ARG A 91 1.29 6.99 -14.68
C ARG A 91 2.05 8.29 -15.02
N GLY A 92 1.79 8.87 -16.18
CA GLY A 92 2.42 10.14 -16.58
C GLY A 92 1.99 11.33 -15.74
N GLU A 93 0.69 11.41 -15.40
CA GLU A 93 0.14 12.44 -14.52
C GLU A 93 0.73 12.33 -13.12
N GLU A 94 0.80 11.12 -12.57
CA GLU A 94 1.29 10.87 -11.21
C GLU A 94 2.78 11.13 -11.05
N ARG A 95 3.59 10.73 -12.03
CA ARG A 95 5.03 11.04 -12.05
C ARG A 95 5.28 12.55 -12.13
N ALA A 96 4.44 13.29 -12.85
CA ALA A 96 4.53 14.75 -12.90
C ALA A 96 4.08 15.40 -11.58
N ALA A 97 3.10 14.80 -10.90
CA ALA A 97 2.52 15.26 -9.64
C ALA A 97 3.42 15.00 -8.41
N TYR A 98 4.12 13.87 -8.41
CA TYR A 98 4.94 13.37 -7.31
C TYR A 98 6.35 12.93 -7.79
N PRO A 99 7.11 13.81 -8.49
CA PRO A 99 8.38 13.44 -9.09
C PRO A 99 9.42 12.98 -8.05
N GLU A 100 9.35 13.50 -6.83
CA GLU A 100 10.25 13.10 -5.74
C GLU A 100 10.05 11.65 -5.28
N ARG A 101 8.88 11.06 -5.56
CA ARG A 101 8.48 9.70 -5.20
C ARG A 101 8.74 8.67 -6.29
N PHE A 102 9.10 9.11 -7.49
CA PHE A 102 9.48 8.23 -8.60
C PHE A 102 11.01 8.11 -8.67
N LYS A 103 11.53 6.92 -8.37
CA LYS A 103 12.98 6.63 -8.40
C LYS A 103 13.47 5.90 -9.66
N GLY A 104 12.56 5.64 -10.59
CA GLY A 104 12.79 4.82 -11.77
C GLY A 104 11.75 3.73 -11.90
N ASP A 105 11.62 3.17 -13.11
CA ASP A 105 10.68 2.08 -13.37
C ASP A 105 11.09 0.82 -12.57
N GLY A 106 10.11 0.20 -11.91
CA GLY A 106 10.30 -1.00 -11.07
C GLY A 106 10.99 -0.74 -9.72
N VAL A 107 11.38 0.50 -9.41
CA VAL A 107 12.13 0.80 -8.18
C VAL A 107 11.17 1.08 -7.02
N TYR A 108 10.92 0.07 -6.20
CA TYR A 108 10.09 0.19 -5.00
C TYR A 108 10.89 0.76 -3.81
N ALA A 109 10.61 2.01 -3.41
CA ALA A 109 11.08 2.57 -2.15
C ALA A 109 9.95 2.62 -1.09
N THR A 110 10.18 1.99 0.08
CA THR A 110 9.20 1.88 1.18
C THR A 110 8.71 3.23 1.68
N ASP A 111 9.63 4.17 1.94
CA ASP A 111 9.28 5.49 2.44
C ASP A 111 8.49 6.31 1.42
N ASP A 112 8.79 6.13 0.13
CA ASP A 112 8.08 6.80 -0.95
C ASP A 112 6.68 6.22 -1.17
N ALA A 113 6.49 4.91 -1.02
CA ALA A 113 5.17 4.27 -1.04
C ALA A 113 4.28 4.82 0.09
N ILE A 114 4.80 4.85 1.31
CA ILE A 114 4.07 5.37 2.48
C ILE A 114 3.73 6.84 2.29
N ALA A 115 4.70 7.66 1.89
CA ALA A 115 4.48 9.09 1.66
C ALA A 115 3.46 9.32 0.53
N PHE A 116 3.52 8.54 -0.56
CA PHE A 116 2.57 8.61 -1.66
C PHE A 116 1.15 8.26 -1.20
N MET A 117 0.95 7.16 -0.47
CA MET A 117 -0.37 6.78 0.06
C MET A 117 -0.94 7.88 0.97
N VAL A 118 -0.12 8.49 1.82
CA VAL A 118 -0.55 9.60 2.70
C VAL A 118 -0.93 10.84 1.89
N LEU A 119 -0.10 11.25 0.93
CA LEU A 119 -0.25 12.52 0.23
C LEU A 119 -1.25 12.44 -0.92
N ALA A 120 -1.14 11.41 -1.77
CA ALA A 120 -1.95 11.24 -2.97
C ALA A 120 -3.31 10.61 -2.68
N CYS A 121 -3.43 9.80 -1.63
CA CYS A 121 -4.67 9.07 -1.31
C CYS A 121 -5.30 9.50 0.03
N ARG A 122 -4.68 10.47 0.73
CA ARG A 122 -5.12 10.97 2.05
C ARG A 122 -5.22 9.87 3.11
N MET A 123 -4.34 8.87 3.04
CA MET A 123 -4.34 7.78 4.02
C MET A 123 -3.78 8.24 5.38
N PRO A 124 -4.36 7.75 6.50
CA PRO A 124 -3.74 7.92 7.81
C PRO A 124 -2.34 7.30 7.79
N ALA A 125 -1.32 8.07 8.17
CA ALA A 125 0.08 7.63 8.08
C ALA A 125 0.36 6.28 8.77
N ARG A 126 -0.25 6.04 9.94
CA ARG A 126 -0.12 4.75 10.65
C ARG A 126 -0.66 3.57 9.84
N GLN A 127 -1.76 3.77 9.12
CA GLN A 127 -2.40 2.72 8.32
C GLN A 127 -1.59 2.45 7.04
N ALA A 128 -1.04 3.49 6.41
CA ALA A 128 -0.12 3.35 5.28
C ALA A 128 1.16 2.59 5.66
N ILE A 129 1.78 2.93 6.79
CA ILE A 129 2.95 2.21 7.33
C ILE A 129 2.59 0.74 7.57
N ALA A 130 1.50 0.48 8.30
CA ALA A 130 1.07 -0.88 8.63
C ALA A 130 0.84 -1.72 7.37
N TRP A 131 0.17 -1.17 6.36
CA TRP A 131 -0.08 -1.84 5.09
C TRP A 131 1.21 -2.18 4.34
N VAL A 132 2.09 -1.19 4.14
CA VAL A 132 3.36 -1.39 3.41
C VAL A 132 4.26 -2.41 4.13
N CYS A 133 4.34 -2.36 5.46
CA CYS A 133 5.07 -3.38 6.22
C CYS A 133 4.46 -4.77 6.06
N ARG A 134 3.13 -4.89 6.11
CA ARG A 134 2.42 -6.15 5.93
C ARG A 134 2.69 -6.74 4.53
N VAL A 135 2.59 -5.94 3.48
CA VAL A 135 2.89 -6.37 2.10
C VAL A 135 4.33 -6.87 1.98
N LYS A 136 5.30 -6.16 2.55
CA LYS A 136 6.71 -6.60 2.53
C LYS A 136 6.92 -7.93 3.23
N ILE A 137 6.30 -8.14 4.39
CA ILE A 137 6.35 -9.42 5.10
C ILE A 137 5.73 -10.53 4.26
N GLN A 138 4.62 -10.27 3.58
CA GLN A 138 4.01 -11.25 2.70
C GLN A 138 4.90 -11.59 1.50
N GLN A 139 5.51 -10.58 0.85
CA GLN A 139 6.47 -10.78 -0.25
C GLN A 139 7.66 -11.66 0.18
N VAL A 140 8.21 -11.44 1.37
CA VAL A 140 9.27 -12.28 1.95
C VAL A 140 8.78 -13.71 2.20
N ARG A 141 7.56 -13.88 2.72
CA ARG A 141 6.97 -15.22 2.96
C ARG A 141 6.68 -15.99 1.67
N SER A 142 6.56 -15.30 0.54
CA SER A 142 6.34 -15.87 -0.78
C SER A 142 7.63 -16.08 -1.58
N ASP A 143 8.81 -15.91 -0.97
CA ASP A 143 10.11 -15.97 -1.63
C ASP A 143 10.26 -15.00 -2.83
N LEU A 144 9.46 -13.92 -2.85
CA LEU A 144 9.51 -12.89 -3.90
C LEU A 144 10.60 -11.84 -3.62
N ILE A 145 11.15 -11.82 -2.41
CA ILE A 145 12.29 -11.00 -2.00
C ILE A 145 13.34 -11.94 -1.42
N ASP A 146 14.50 -11.99 -2.07
CA ASP A 146 15.65 -12.78 -1.65
C ASP A 146 16.47 -12.01 -0.59
N ASP A 147 15.82 -11.67 0.53
CA ASP A 147 16.46 -11.01 1.65
C ASP A 147 16.95 -12.08 2.62
N ALA A 148 18.04 -12.75 2.25
CA ALA A 148 18.83 -13.56 3.18
C ALA A 148 19.45 -12.64 4.25
N VAL A 149 18.65 -12.22 5.22
CA VAL A 149 19.13 -11.45 6.37
C VAL A 149 19.67 -12.46 7.38
N GLU A 150 20.99 -12.53 7.51
CA GLU A 150 21.60 -13.25 8.63
C GLU A 150 21.06 -12.66 9.94
N ALA A 151 20.41 -13.50 10.74
CA ALA A 151 19.93 -13.05 12.04
C ALA A 151 21.12 -12.54 12.86
N PRO A 152 20.99 -11.40 13.55
CA PRO A 152 22.09 -10.86 14.32
C PRO A 152 22.52 -11.87 15.38
N GLY A 153 23.82 -11.96 15.68
CA GLY A 153 24.38 -13.02 16.52
C GLY A 153 23.74 -13.18 17.92
N TRP A 154 23.10 -12.13 18.44
CA TRP A 154 22.34 -12.19 19.70
C TRP A 154 21.00 -12.94 19.58
N ALA A 155 20.40 -13.00 18.39
CA ALA A 155 19.18 -13.74 18.09
C ALA A 155 19.46 -15.20 17.69
N LEU A 156 20.71 -15.52 17.35
CA LEU A 156 21.19 -16.88 17.06
C LEU A 156 21.57 -17.68 18.31
N ALA A 157 21.26 -17.16 19.51
CA ALA A 157 21.52 -17.85 20.78
C ALA A 157 20.70 -19.14 20.85
N SER A 158 21.29 -20.19 20.29
CA SER A 158 20.86 -21.56 20.40
C SER A 158 20.85 -21.91 21.88
N TYR A 159 19.73 -22.47 22.34
CA TYR A 159 19.62 -23.16 23.61
C TYR A 159 20.81 -24.12 23.77
N PHE A 160 21.78 -23.73 24.60
CA PHE A 160 22.76 -24.61 25.21
C PHE A 160 22.58 -24.51 26.73
#